data_AF-A0A1F4QRY4-F1
#
_entry.id   AF-A0A1F4QRY4-F1
#
_cell.length_a   1.000
_cell.length_b   1.000
_cell.length_c   1.000
_cell.angle_alpha   90.00
_cell.angle_beta   90.00
_cell.angle_gamma   90.00
#
_symmetry.space_group_name_H-M   'P 1'
#
loop_
_entity.id
_entity.type
_entity.pdbx_description
1 polymer ?
#
loop_
_entity_poly.entity_id
_entity_poly.type
_entity_poly.pdbx_seq_one_letter_code
_entity_poly.pdbx_strand_id
1 'polypeptide(L)'
;MKKVVLSIFVLGSLGTSLKAASPAMSVYMAEKALDAAYDVFDLALEAAQTKRRAAHGIFKQAQETYNLADKAYNTAKKQANDSKRRAYHAGATETEAEAVYVKEMNSAEKIFKKAVKVFEKAQIAENNAEITFQKARIKPEAALIRAQQALDQARANSSKANGIMIKV
;
A
#
# COMPACT_ATOMS: atom_id res chain seq x y z
N MET A 1 3.47 10.86 16.80
CA MET A 1 3.72 10.77 15.34
C MET A 1 3.35 12.10 14.70
N LYS A 2 4.35 12.92 14.37
CA LYS A 2 4.15 14.27 13.81
C LYS A 2 3.72 14.14 12.34
N LYS A 3 2.62 14.79 11.98
CA LYS A 3 2.13 14.90 10.59
C LYS A 3 3.13 15.73 9.79
N VAL A 4 3.89 15.11 8.90
CA VAL A 4 4.61 15.85 7.84
C VAL A 4 3.61 16.11 6.74
N VAL A 5 2.84 17.19 6.89
CA VAL A 5 2.13 17.83 5.78
C VAL A 5 3.21 18.57 5.01
N LEU A 6 3.84 17.89 4.03
CA LEU A 6 4.75 18.55 3.11
C LEU A 6 3.87 19.31 2.10
N SER A 7 3.64 20.58 2.42
CA SER A 7 2.84 21.51 1.64
C SER A 7 3.35 21.60 0.21
N ILE A 8 2.56 21.07 -0.73
CA ILE A 8 2.71 21.27 -2.19
C ILE A 8 2.25 22.70 -2.50
N PHE A 9 3.05 23.68 -2.11
CA PHE A 9 2.76 25.11 -2.32
C PHE A 9 3.98 25.91 -2.81
N VAL A 10 4.80 25.31 -3.68
CA VAL A 10 5.95 26.01 -4.30
C VAL A 10 5.84 26.12 -5.82
N LEU A 11 4.80 25.56 -6.46
CA LEU A 11 4.63 25.65 -7.92
C LEU A 11 3.72 26.81 -8.39
N GLY A 12 3.18 27.61 -7.47
CA GLY A 12 2.25 28.71 -7.79
C GLY A 12 2.85 30.13 -7.77
N SER A 13 4.09 30.31 -7.31
CA SER A 13 4.67 31.65 -7.08
C SER A 13 5.88 32.01 -7.96
N LEU A 14 6.25 31.17 -8.93
CA LEU A 14 7.30 31.51 -9.91
C LEU A 14 6.82 32.47 -11.02
N GLY A 15 5.59 33.00 -10.91
CA GLY A 15 4.97 33.80 -11.96
C GLY A 15 5.39 35.28 -12.04
N THR A 16 6.05 35.88 -11.04
CA THR A 16 6.14 37.36 -11.01
C THR A 16 7.44 37.99 -10.51
N SER A 17 8.58 37.30 -10.59
CA SER A 17 9.89 37.99 -10.45
C SER A 17 11.06 37.20 -11.02
N LEU A 18 11.05 36.93 -12.33
CA LEU A 18 12.23 36.54 -13.09
C LEU A 18 12.58 37.67 -14.05
N LYS A 19 13.18 38.74 -13.50
CA LYS A 19 13.87 39.76 -14.28
C LYS A 19 15.13 39.09 -14.86
N ALA A 20 14.99 38.60 -16.08
CA ALA A 20 16.05 38.10 -16.98
C ALA A 20 17.08 37.15 -16.35
N ALA A 21 16.66 35.93 -15.96
CA ALA A 21 17.61 34.82 -15.97
C ALA A 21 18.08 34.60 -17.41
N SER A 22 19.39 34.47 -17.62
CA SER A 22 19.93 34.19 -18.95
C SER A 22 19.32 32.88 -19.50
N PRO A 23 19.23 32.70 -20.83
CA PRO A 23 18.68 31.47 -21.40
C PRO A 23 19.44 30.20 -20.98
N ALA A 24 20.72 30.32 -20.61
CA ALA A 24 21.48 29.22 -20.00
C ALA A 24 21.01 28.92 -18.56
N MET A 25 20.72 29.96 -17.78
CA MET A 25 20.22 29.81 -16.40
C MET A 25 18.80 29.21 -16.36
N SER A 26 17.95 29.52 -17.34
CA SER A 26 16.61 28.93 -17.42
C SER A 26 16.65 27.43 -17.75
N VAL A 27 17.55 27.00 -18.65
CA VAL A 27 17.80 25.58 -18.92
C VAL A 27 18.32 24.88 -17.66
N TYR A 28 19.33 25.46 -17.00
CA TYR A 28 19.89 24.89 -15.76
C TYR A 28 18.82 24.70 -14.67
N MET A 29 17.96 25.70 -14.45
CA MET A 29 16.88 25.60 -13.46
C MET A 29 15.83 24.55 -13.85
N ALA A 30 15.52 24.40 -15.15
CA ALA A 30 14.60 23.37 -15.62
C ALA A 30 15.18 21.95 -15.48
N GLU A 31 16.48 21.77 -15.73
CA GLU A 31 17.18 20.50 -15.49
C GLU A 31 17.15 20.14 -13.99
N LYS A 32 17.44 21.09 -13.10
CA LYS A 32 17.35 20.86 -11.65
C LYS A 32 15.95 20.57 -11.15
N ALA A 33 14.93 21.18 -11.75
CA ALA A 33 13.54 20.87 -11.43
C ALA A 33 13.15 19.46 -11.90
N LEU A 34 13.67 19.01 -13.05
CA LEU A 34 13.45 17.66 -13.57
C LEU A 34 14.16 16.60 -12.71
N ASP A 35 15.44 16.82 -12.37
CA ASP A 35 16.20 15.96 -11.46
C ASP A 35 15.46 15.77 -10.13
N ALA A 36 15.04 16.89 -9.51
CA ALA A 36 14.30 16.84 -8.25
C ALA A 36 12.94 16.13 -8.38
N ALA A 37 12.28 16.19 -9.54
CA ALA A 37 11.04 15.46 -9.79
C ALA A 37 11.26 13.94 -9.86
N TYR A 38 12.38 13.49 -10.45
CA TYR A 38 12.78 12.09 -10.45
C TYR A 38 13.13 11.60 -9.03
N ASP A 39 13.92 12.36 -8.27
CA ASP A 39 14.30 11.98 -6.89
C ASP A 39 13.07 11.80 -5.99
N VAL A 40 12.10 12.71 -6.07
CA VAL A 40 10.85 12.62 -5.30
C VAL A 40 10.00 11.43 -5.74
N PHE A 41 10.00 11.11 -7.04
CA PHE A 41 9.30 9.95 -7.55
C PHE A 41 9.92 8.65 -7.02
N ASP A 42 11.24 8.49 -7.15
CA ASP A 42 11.95 7.29 -6.69
C ASP A 42 11.75 7.09 -5.19
N LEU A 43 11.86 8.16 -4.40
CA LEU A 43 11.59 8.12 -2.96
C LEU A 43 10.14 7.68 -2.66
N ALA A 44 9.16 8.18 -3.40
CA ALA A 44 7.76 7.79 -3.23
C ALA A 44 7.52 6.32 -3.60
N LEU A 45 8.18 5.83 -4.65
CA LEU A 45 8.11 4.46 -5.11
C LEU A 45 8.73 3.49 -4.09
N GLU A 46 9.92 3.82 -3.58
CA GLU A 46 10.59 3.06 -2.51
C GLU A 46 9.76 3.01 -1.24
N ALA A 47 9.19 4.15 -0.82
CA ALA A 47 8.33 4.21 0.36
C ALA A 47 7.07 3.34 0.18
N ALA A 48 6.45 3.36 -1.01
CA ALA A 48 5.30 2.52 -1.31
C ALA A 48 5.66 1.03 -1.37
N GLN A 49 6.80 0.69 -1.98
CA GLN A 49 7.30 -0.69 -2.05
C GLN A 49 7.60 -1.24 -0.66
N THR A 50 8.19 -0.42 0.22
CA THR A 50 8.48 -0.78 1.61
C THR A 50 7.19 -1.09 2.37
N LYS A 51 6.18 -0.24 2.26
CA LYS A 51 4.85 -0.49 2.85
C LYS A 51 4.21 -1.77 2.32
N ARG A 52 4.33 -2.03 1.02
CA ARG A 52 3.84 -3.26 0.41
C ARG A 52 4.53 -4.50 0.98
N ARG A 53 5.86 -4.50 1.07
CA ARG A 53 6.63 -5.62 1.65
C ARG A 53 6.22 -5.87 3.11
N ALA A 54 6.08 -4.80 3.90
CA ALA A 54 5.62 -4.91 5.29
C ALA A 54 4.21 -5.50 5.39
N ALA A 55 3.26 -5.00 4.58
CA ALA A 55 1.89 -5.52 4.56
C ALA A 55 1.84 -7.00 4.13
N HIS A 56 2.63 -7.39 3.14
CA HIS A 56 2.76 -8.78 2.70
C HIS A 56 3.31 -9.70 3.81
N GLY A 57 4.31 -9.24 4.55
CA GLY A 57 4.84 -9.98 5.71
C GLY A 57 3.80 -10.21 6.80
N ILE A 58 3.01 -9.17 7.13
CA ILE A 58 1.91 -9.26 8.09
C ILE A 58 0.81 -10.21 7.58
N PHE A 59 0.48 -10.14 6.29
CA PHE A 59 -0.50 -11.04 5.68
C PHE A 59 -0.07 -12.51 5.79
N LYS A 60 1.19 -12.84 5.49
CA LYS A 60 1.72 -14.20 5.67
C LYS A 60 1.59 -14.70 7.11
N GLN A 61 1.97 -13.88 8.08
CA GLN A 61 1.83 -14.23 9.50
C GLN A 61 0.36 -14.44 9.91
N ALA A 62 -0.54 -13.59 9.41
CA ALA A 62 -1.97 -13.73 9.66
C ALA A 62 -2.53 -15.00 9.01
N GLN A 63 -2.06 -15.36 7.82
CA GLN A 63 -2.43 -16.59 7.11
C GLN A 63 -1.96 -17.84 7.87
N GLU A 64 -0.72 -17.85 8.37
CA GLU A 64 -0.20 -18.94 9.21
C GLU A 64 -1.04 -19.09 10.49
N THR A 65 -1.34 -17.98 11.16
CA THR A 65 -2.18 -17.96 12.36
C THR A 65 -3.59 -18.49 12.07
N TYR A 66 -4.18 -18.07 10.96
CA TYR A 66 -5.47 -18.59 10.49
C TYR A 66 -5.43 -20.10 10.27
N ASN A 67 -4.42 -20.60 9.55
CA ASN A 67 -4.26 -22.02 9.27
C ASN A 67 -4.08 -22.85 10.55
N LEU A 68 -3.35 -22.34 11.54
CA LEU A 68 -3.22 -22.97 12.84
C LEU A 68 -4.54 -23.00 13.60
N ALA A 69 -5.27 -21.88 13.60
CA ALA A 69 -6.59 -21.80 14.23
C ALA A 69 -7.61 -22.73 13.56
N ASP A 70 -7.59 -22.86 12.24
CA ASP A 70 -8.44 -23.78 11.49
C ASP A 70 -8.15 -25.25 11.85
N LYS A 71 -6.86 -25.64 11.90
CA LYS A 71 -6.46 -26.98 12.36
C LYS A 71 -6.93 -27.27 13.80
N ALA A 72 -6.74 -26.31 14.70
CA ALA A 72 -7.18 -26.43 16.08
C ALA A 72 -8.70 -26.54 16.19
N TYR A 73 -9.44 -25.72 15.43
CA TYR A 73 -10.89 -25.75 15.36
C TYR A 73 -11.41 -27.10 14.86
N ASN A 74 -10.82 -27.64 13.78
CA ASN A 74 -11.20 -28.94 13.24
C ASN A 74 -10.85 -30.09 14.20
N THR A 75 -9.77 -29.97 14.96
CA THR A 75 -9.40 -30.94 16.02
C THR A 75 -10.41 -30.90 17.16
N ALA A 76 -10.73 -29.70 17.66
CA ALA A 76 -11.75 -29.50 18.70
C ALA A 76 -13.10 -30.03 18.24
N LYS A 77 -13.47 -29.81 16.97
CA LYS A 77 -14.71 -30.33 16.38
C LYS A 77 -14.79 -31.85 16.40
N LYS A 78 -13.67 -32.55 16.13
CA LYS A 78 -13.64 -34.02 16.24
C LYS A 78 -13.83 -34.45 17.69
N GLN A 79 -13.09 -33.85 18.62
CA GLN A 79 -13.19 -34.16 20.05
C GLN A 79 -14.60 -33.91 20.61
N ALA A 80 -15.20 -32.77 20.27
CA ALA A 80 -16.56 -32.43 20.68
C ALA A 80 -17.59 -33.41 20.14
N ASN A 81 -17.42 -33.88 18.89
CA ASN A 81 -18.28 -34.92 18.34
C ASN A 81 -18.10 -36.27 19.06
N ASP A 82 -16.88 -36.63 19.43
CA ASP A 82 -16.62 -37.85 20.20
C ASP A 82 -17.22 -37.75 21.61
N SER A 83 -17.10 -36.60 22.27
CA SER A 83 -17.77 -36.32 23.55
C SER A 83 -19.30 -36.37 23.43
N LYS A 84 -19.88 -35.79 22.37
CA LYS A 84 -21.32 -35.89 22.07
C LYS A 84 -21.75 -37.35 21.92
N ARG A 85 -21.01 -38.16 21.15
CA ARG A 85 -21.28 -39.59 20.97
C ARG A 85 -21.21 -40.35 22.30
N ARG A 86 -20.19 -40.08 23.12
CA ARG A 86 -20.08 -40.70 24.46
C ARG A 86 -21.25 -40.33 25.36
N ALA A 87 -21.73 -39.08 25.31
CA ALA A 87 -22.91 -38.67 26.06
C ALA A 87 -24.17 -39.45 25.63
N TYR A 88 -24.40 -39.63 24.32
CA TYR A 88 -25.49 -40.47 23.84
C TYR A 88 -25.38 -41.92 24.33
N HIS A 89 -24.18 -42.52 24.25
CA HIS A 89 -23.97 -43.88 24.74
C HIS A 89 -24.16 -44.01 26.26
N ALA A 90 -23.99 -42.92 27.01
CA ALA A 90 -24.28 -42.84 28.44
C ALA A 90 -25.78 -42.60 28.75
N GLY A 91 -26.64 -42.56 27.74
CA GLY A 91 -28.09 -42.36 27.89
C GLY A 91 -28.55 -40.90 27.88
N ALA A 92 -27.67 -39.96 27.54
CA ALA A 92 -28.07 -38.55 27.40
C ALA A 92 -29.05 -38.36 26.24
N THR A 93 -30.01 -37.46 26.42
CA THR A 93 -30.90 -37.01 25.35
C THR A 93 -30.12 -36.24 24.29
N GLU A 94 -30.72 -36.05 23.10
CA GLU A 94 -30.13 -35.25 22.03
C GLU A 94 -29.78 -33.82 22.45
N THR A 95 -30.66 -33.19 23.22
CA THR A 95 -30.43 -31.85 23.76
C THR A 95 -29.23 -31.80 24.72
N GLU A 96 -29.08 -32.80 25.59
CA GLU A 96 -27.97 -32.88 26.55
C GLU A 96 -26.64 -33.18 25.86
N ALA A 97 -26.64 -34.10 24.89
CA ALA A 97 -25.46 -34.42 24.09
C ALA A 97 -25.02 -33.22 23.23
N GLU A 98 -25.98 -32.47 22.66
CA GLU A 98 -25.69 -31.22 21.93
C GLU A 98 -25.12 -30.14 22.87
N ALA A 99 -25.63 -30.02 24.10
CA ALA A 99 -25.08 -29.09 25.08
C ALA A 99 -23.60 -29.38 25.40
N VAL A 100 -23.20 -30.65 25.46
CA VAL A 100 -21.79 -31.06 25.60
C VAL A 100 -20.96 -30.61 24.41
N TYR A 101 -21.44 -30.86 23.18
CA TYR A 101 -20.78 -30.42 21.96
C TYR A 101 -20.56 -28.90 21.93
N VAL A 102 -21.62 -28.13 22.18
CA VAL A 102 -21.58 -26.66 22.17
C VAL A 102 -20.62 -26.13 23.24
N LYS A 103 -20.64 -26.71 24.45
CA LYS A 103 -19.75 -26.31 25.54
C LYS A 103 -18.28 -26.50 25.17
N GLU A 104 -17.93 -27.63 24.55
CA GLU A 104 -16.57 -27.91 24.11
C GLU A 104 -16.15 -27.04 22.91
N MET A 105 -17.08 -26.74 22.00
CA MET A 105 -16.80 -25.95 20.80
C MET A 105 -16.69 -24.44 21.03
N ASN A 106 -17.38 -23.89 22.03
CA ASN A 106 -17.48 -22.44 22.24
C ASN A 106 -16.11 -21.73 22.29
N SER A 107 -15.13 -22.32 22.96
CA SER A 107 -13.78 -21.74 23.07
C SER A 107 -13.02 -21.80 21.74
N ALA A 108 -13.09 -22.92 21.04
CA ALA A 108 -12.43 -23.10 19.75
C ALA A 108 -13.04 -22.19 18.68
N GLU A 109 -14.36 -22.09 18.63
CA GLU A 109 -15.07 -21.22 17.70
C GLU A 109 -14.74 -19.74 17.93
N LYS A 110 -14.65 -19.30 19.20
CA LYS A 110 -14.25 -17.93 19.54
C LYS A 110 -12.83 -17.60 19.06
N ILE A 111 -11.89 -18.52 19.22
CA ILE A 111 -10.51 -18.34 18.76
C ILE A 111 -10.47 -18.30 17.23
N PHE A 112 -11.14 -19.25 16.58
CA PHE A 112 -11.21 -19.31 15.12
C PHE A 112 -11.81 -18.03 14.51
N LYS A 113 -12.94 -17.56 15.04
CA LYS A 113 -13.56 -16.29 14.61
C LYS A 113 -12.64 -15.08 14.77
N LYS A 114 -11.81 -15.05 15.82
CA LYS A 114 -10.80 -13.99 15.99
C LYS A 114 -9.71 -14.10 14.93
N ALA A 115 -9.22 -15.30 14.64
CA ALA A 115 -8.20 -15.51 13.63
C ALA A 115 -8.69 -15.11 12.23
N VAL A 116 -9.93 -15.47 11.87
CA VAL A 116 -10.60 -15.04 10.62
C VAL A 116 -10.59 -13.51 10.49
N LYS A 117 -11.05 -12.78 11.53
CA LYS A 117 -11.08 -11.31 11.52
C LYS A 117 -9.70 -10.68 11.35
N VAL A 118 -8.66 -11.28 11.94
CA VAL A 118 -7.29 -10.79 11.79
C VAL A 118 -6.79 -11.02 10.36
N PHE A 119 -7.05 -12.21 9.81
CA PHE A 119 -6.70 -12.57 8.44
C PHE A 119 -7.36 -11.64 7.41
N GLU A 120 -8.67 -11.41 7.51
CA GLU A 120 -9.41 -10.51 6.62
C GLU A 120 -8.83 -9.07 6.67
N LYS A 121 -8.55 -8.56 7.87
CA LYS A 121 -7.93 -7.23 8.01
C LYS A 121 -6.55 -7.16 7.38
N ALA A 122 -5.74 -8.20 7.54
CA ALA A 122 -4.41 -8.27 6.94
C ALA A 122 -4.49 -8.31 5.41
N GLN A 123 -5.44 -9.07 4.85
CA GLN A 123 -5.69 -9.14 3.41
C GLN A 123 -6.10 -7.78 2.83
N ILE A 124 -7.01 -7.06 3.51
CA ILE A 124 -7.41 -5.70 3.11
C ILE A 124 -6.20 -4.75 3.14
N ALA A 125 -5.36 -4.85 4.17
CA ALA A 125 -4.16 -4.02 4.28
C ALA A 125 -3.16 -4.30 3.16
N GLU A 126 -2.95 -5.56 2.79
CA GLU A 126 -2.11 -5.97 1.66
C GLU A 126 -2.63 -5.40 0.34
N ASN A 127 -3.93 -5.58 0.06
CA ASN A 127 -4.56 -5.05 -1.15
C ASN A 127 -4.44 -3.52 -1.24
N ASN A 128 -4.65 -2.82 -0.13
CA ASN A 128 -4.49 -1.36 -0.09
C ASN A 128 -3.04 -0.92 -0.32
N ALA A 129 -2.07 -1.67 0.20
CA ALA A 129 -0.66 -1.39 -0.03
C ALA A 129 -0.26 -1.62 -1.49
N GLU A 130 -0.79 -2.67 -2.14
CA GLU A 130 -0.60 -2.91 -3.58
C GLU A 130 -1.20 -1.79 -4.42
N ILE A 131 -2.45 -1.37 -4.14
CA ILE A 131 -3.08 -0.23 -4.81
C ILE A 131 -2.24 1.05 -4.66
N THR A 132 -1.66 1.28 -3.47
CA THR A 132 -0.80 2.44 -3.20
C THR A 132 0.47 2.38 -4.02
N PHE A 133 1.10 1.20 -4.11
CA PHE A 133 2.28 0.98 -4.93
C PHE A 133 1.99 1.21 -6.43
N GLN A 134 0.88 0.66 -6.94
CA GLN A 134 0.48 0.89 -8.34
C GLN A 134 0.22 2.38 -8.64
N LYS A 135 -0.44 3.09 -7.71
CA LYS A 135 -0.63 4.55 -7.82
C LYS A 135 0.70 5.30 -7.80
N ALA A 136 1.63 4.91 -6.92
CA ALA A 136 2.96 5.52 -6.88
C ALA A 136 3.70 5.31 -8.20
N ARG A 137 3.57 4.14 -8.84
CA ARG A 137 4.19 3.83 -10.13
C ARG A 137 3.61 4.64 -11.31
N ILE A 138 2.30 4.86 -11.34
CA ILE A 138 1.60 5.46 -12.51
C ILE A 138 1.47 6.99 -12.41
N LYS A 139 1.20 7.54 -11.22
CA LYS A 139 0.90 8.97 -11.05
C LYS A 139 2.00 10.01 -11.37
N PRO A 140 3.30 9.71 -11.33
CA PRO A 140 4.34 10.73 -11.56
C PRO A 140 4.53 11.06 -13.04
N GLU A 141 3.97 10.26 -13.96
CA GLU A 141 4.07 10.48 -15.40
C GLU A 141 3.68 11.92 -15.78
N ALA A 142 2.57 12.45 -15.26
CA ALA A 142 2.13 13.81 -15.58
C ALA A 142 3.02 14.92 -14.99
N ALA A 143 3.75 14.66 -13.91
CA ALA A 143 4.68 15.63 -13.33
C ALA A 143 6.02 15.61 -14.08
N LEU A 144 6.52 14.40 -14.38
CA LEU A 144 7.73 14.20 -15.18
C LEU A 144 7.57 14.72 -16.62
N ILE A 145 6.42 14.46 -17.26
CA ILE A 145 6.11 15.00 -18.58
C ILE A 145 6.12 16.53 -18.56
N ARG A 146 5.51 17.17 -17.56
CA ARG A 146 5.49 18.64 -17.45
C ARG A 146 6.87 19.22 -17.18
N ALA A 147 7.67 18.58 -16.33
CA ALA A 147 9.05 18.98 -16.08
C ALA A 147 9.92 18.83 -17.35
N GLN A 148 9.75 17.75 -18.10
CA GLN A 148 10.43 17.53 -19.37
C GLN A 148 10.00 18.56 -20.43
N GLN A 149 8.70 18.83 -20.57
CA GLN A 149 8.18 19.86 -21.48
C GLN A 149 8.74 21.25 -21.14
N ALA A 150 8.84 21.59 -19.85
CA ALA A 150 9.44 22.84 -19.41
C ALA A 150 10.94 22.94 -19.77
N LEU A 151 11.68 21.83 -19.65
CA LEU A 151 13.07 21.73 -20.08
C LEU A 151 13.21 21.89 -21.60
N ASP A 152 12.38 21.20 -22.38
CA ASP A 152 12.38 21.29 -23.85
C ASP A 152 12.08 22.72 -24.31
N GLN A 153 11.10 23.38 -23.66
CA GLN A 153 10.77 24.78 -23.93
C GLN A 153 11.93 25.72 -23.56
N ALA A 154 12.60 25.50 -22.42
CA ALA A 154 13.76 26.28 -22.02
C ALA A 154 14.92 26.14 -23.02
N ARG A 155 15.19 24.91 -23.48
CA ARG A 155 16.21 24.62 -24.51
C ARG A 155 15.87 25.27 -25.85
N ALA A 156 14.61 25.18 -26.27
CA ALA A 156 14.14 25.83 -27.50
C ALA A 156 14.28 27.36 -27.45
N ASN A 157 13.94 27.98 -26.31
CA ASN A 157 14.08 29.42 -26.11
C ASN A 157 15.55 29.85 -26.07
N SER A 158 16.43 29.04 -25.46
CA SER A 158 17.88 29.28 -25.43
C SER A 158 18.52 29.18 -26.82
N SER A 159 18.13 28.19 -27.62
CA SER A 159 18.58 28.05 -29.02
C SER A 159 18.18 29.25 -29.88
N LYS A 160 16.93 29.72 -29.75
CA LYS A 160 16.45 30.93 -30.44
C LYS A 160 17.18 32.19 -30.01
N ALA A 161 17.46 32.36 -28.72
CA ALA A 161 18.17 33.51 -28.17
C ALA A 161 19.65 33.54 -28.60
N ASN A 162 20.28 32.38 -28.82
CA ASN A 162 21.67 32.27 -29.25
C ASN A 162 21.87 32.24 -30.77
N GLY A 163 20.82 32.48 -31.56
CA GLY A 163 20.94 32.79 -32.99
C GLY A 163 21.27 31.62 -33.92
N ILE A 164 20.96 30.36 -33.57
CA ILE A 164 20.96 29.29 -34.57
C ILE A 164 19.61 29.31 -35.31
N MET A 165 19.46 30.25 -36.25
CA MET A 165 18.51 30.06 -37.34
C MET A 165 19.05 28.94 -38.22
N ILE A 166 18.58 27.71 -38.01
CA ILE A 166 18.63 26.71 -39.10
C ILE A 166 17.64 27.20 -40.15
N LYS A 167 18.15 27.94 -41.15
CA LYS A 167 17.40 28.20 -42.39
C LYS A 167 17.18 26.85 -43.07
N VAL A 168 15.92 26.50 -43.28
CA VAL A 168 15.48 25.42 -44.17
C VAL A 168 15.81 25.81 -45.61
#